data_AF-A0A6H1X0U3-F1
#
_entry.id   AF-A0A6H1X0U3-F1
#
_cell.length_a   1.000
_cell.length_b   1.000
_cell.length_c   1.000
_cell.angle_alpha   90.00
_cell.angle_beta   90.00
_cell.angle_gamma   90.00
#
_symmetry.space_group_name_H-M   'P 1'
#
loop_
_entity.id
_entity.type
_entity.pdbx_description
1 polymer ?
#
loop_
_entity_poly.entity_id
_entity_poly.type
_entity_poly.pdbx_seq_one_letter_code
_entity_poly.pdbx_strand_id
1 'polypeptide(L)'
;MSKSKLSPSVFYEGDTIEEIIDSGYEAFKNGFMNKDNRPRYKGKFIFFNMNNIVRVLNKEAVGEDDRFTSVQLSKCERFYHIISIDKKEYSQVFPCYNTPEYETCEVECETVKARGEFAYLSRVECLYRLYRIHRISEVIELANIDDEHIEQWVEEELDKRRNKVKKVYIRYTYGNDDYLVILKEKKQRDGNVFYEFITAFPVFLKRNKQQYRDAYREYKKRIKK
;
A
#
# COMPACT_ATOMS: atom_id res chain seq x y z
N MET A 1 -6.74 4.03 -29.63
CA MET A 1 -7.28 4.26 -28.28
C MET A 1 -6.08 4.46 -27.36
N SER A 2 -6.08 5.51 -26.55
CA SER A 2 -5.04 5.69 -25.52
C SER A 2 -5.11 4.50 -24.54
N LYS A 3 -3.95 4.05 -24.06
CA LYS A 3 -3.80 2.94 -23.10
C LYS A 3 -3.33 3.50 -21.77
N SER A 4 -3.59 2.76 -20.70
CA SER A 4 -3.02 3.05 -19.39
C SER A 4 -1.50 3.17 -19.49
N LYS A 5 -0.93 4.11 -18.73
CA LYS A 5 0.52 4.32 -18.59
C LYS A 5 1.13 3.43 -17.51
N LEU A 6 0.30 2.77 -16.69
CA LEU A 6 0.76 1.73 -15.77
C LEU A 6 0.96 0.43 -16.52
N SER A 7 2.03 -0.29 -16.20
CA SER A 7 2.30 -1.57 -16.87
C SER A 7 1.28 -2.65 -16.43
N PRO A 8 1.10 -3.70 -17.25
CA PRO A 8 0.28 -4.85 -16.88
C PRO A 8 0.76 -5.52 -15.58
N SER A 9 -0.09 -6.33 -14.97
CA SER A 9 0.28 -7.15 -13.80
C SER A 9 1.53 -7.98 -14.06
N VAL A 10 2.42 -8.05 -13.07
CA VAL A 10 3.61 -8.92 -13.09
C VAL A 10 3.30 -10.15 -12.26
N PHE A 11 3.29 -11.31 -12.91
CA PHE A 11 3.10 -12.60 -12.26
C PHE A 11 4.45 -13.10 -11.74
N TYR A 12 4.51 -13.43 -10.45
CA TYR A 12 5.72 -13.97 -9.84
C TYR A 12 5.68 -15.49 -9.88
N GLU A 13 6.86 -16.10 -9.99
CA GLU A 13 7.03 -17.55 -10.09
C GLU A 13 6.95 -18.23 -8.72
N GLY A 14 6.40 -19.44 -8.69
CA GLY A 14 6.29 -20.30 -7.51
C GLY A 14 5.22 -21.37 -7.71
N ASP A 15 5.43 -22.56 -7.14
CA ASP A 15 4.46 -23.66 -7.14
C ASP A 15 3.42 -23.49 -6.01
N THR A 16 3.80 -22.74 -4.97
CA THR A 16 2.93 -22.40 -3.83
C THR A 16 2.72 -20.88 -3.72
N ILE A 17 1.66 -20.46 -3.00
CA ILE A 17 1.40 -19.04 -2.74
C ILE A 17 2.58 -18.41 -1.97
N GLU A 18 3.17 -19.15 -1.05
CA GLU A 18 4.33 -18.74 -0.27
C GLU A 18 5.54 -18.43 -1.17
N GLU A 19 5.85 -19.30 -2.14
CA GLU A 19 6.93 -19.09 -3.10
C GLU A 19 6.66 -17.91 -4.03
N ILE A 20 5.41 -17.74 -4.49
CA ILE A 20 5.00 -16.58 -5.28
C ILE A 20 5.21 -15.28 -4.48
N ILE A 21 4.87 -15.29 -3.18
CA ILE A 21 5.07 -14.15 -2.28
C ILE A 21 6.57 -13.90 -2.03
N ASP A 22 7.39 -14.94 -1.92
CA ASP A 22 8.85 -14.82 -1.80
C ASP A 22 9.46 -14.18 -3.04
N SER A 23 9.10 -14.66 -4.23
CA SER A 23 9.53 -14.10 -5.51
C SER A 23 9.11 -12.63 -5.65
N GLY A 24 7.87 -12.30 -5.27
CA GLY A 24 7.39 -10.92 -5.23
C GLY A 24 8.09 -10.05 -4.19
N TYR A 25 8.54 -10.61 -3.07
CA TYR A 25 9.30 -9.89 -2.05
C TYR A 25 10.71 -9.53 -2.52
N GLU A 26 11.37 -10.41 -3.28
CA GLU A 26 12.65 -10.10 -3.89
C GLU A 26 12.53 -8.97 -4.92
N ALA A 27 11.48 -8.99 -5.76
CA ALA A 27 11.17 -7.87 -6.65
C ALA A 27 10.91 -6.57 -5.87
N PHE A 28 10.14 -6.64 -4.78
CA PHE A 28 9.90 -5.51 -3.88
C PHE A 28 11.22 -4.94 -3.32
N LYS A 29 12.08 -5.79 -2.73
CA LYS A 29 13.38 -5.34 -2.21
C LYS A 29 14.22 -4.67 -3.29
N ASN A 30 14.30 -5.26 -4.47
CA ASN A 30 15.09 -4.70 -5.57
C ASN A 30 14.53 -3.36 -6.08
N GLY A 31 13.21 -3.17 -6.05
CA GLY A 31 12.56 -1.91 -6.44
C GLY A 31 12.64 -0.80 -5.40
N PHE A 32 12.56 -1.12 -4.10
CA PHE A 32 12.44 -0.10 -3.04
C PHE A 32 13.69 0.07 -2.16
N MET A 33 14.57 -0.94 -2.09
CA MET A 33 15.77 -0.91 -1.25
C MET A 33 17.06 -0.64 -2.04
N ASN A 34 17.09 -0.97 -3.32
CA ASN A 34 18.24 -0.65 -4.17
C ASN A 34 18.33 0.88 -4.31
N LYS A 35 19.50 1.44 -3.97
CA LYS A 35 19.74 2.90 -4.02
C LYS A 35 19.56 3.48 -5.43
N ASP A 36 19.83 2.67 -6.44
CA ASP A 36 19.78 3.07 -7.86
C ASP A 36 18.35 3.05 -8.41
N ASN A 37 17.49 2.20 -7.84
CA ASN A 37 16.11 2.01 -8.33
C ASN A 37 15.04 2.65 -7.43
N ARG A 38 15.36 2.95 -6.17
CA ARG A 38 14.35 3.39 -5.19
C ARG A 38 13.68 4.70 -5.64
N PRO A 39 12.34 4.76 -5.65
CA PRO A 39 11.64 5.93 -6.14
C PRO A 39 11.87 7.14 -5.23
N ARG A 40 11.90 8.32 -5.85
CA ARG A 40 11.92 9.62 -5.18
C ARG A 40 10.65 10.36 -5.53
N TYR A 41 10.07 11.06 -4.57
CA TYR A 41 8.90 11.90 -4.83
C TYR A 41 9.31 13.38 -4.80
N LYS A 42 9.14 14.06 -5.93
CA LYS A 42 9.60 15.44 -6.21
C LYS A 42 11.05 15.67 -5.76
N GLY A 43 11.93 14.74 -6.16
CA GLY A 43 13.36 14.73 -5.84
C GLY A 43 13.72 14.30 -4.41
N LYS A 44 12.74 14.17 -3.51
CA LYS A 44 12.97 13.83 -2.10
C LYS A 44 12.94 12.32 -1.87
N PHE A 45 13.74 11.89 -0.90
CA PHE A 45 13.83 10.49 -0.50
C PHE A 45 12.51 9.98 0.09
N ILE A 46 12.17 8.73 -0.24
CA ILE A 46 11.07 7.99 0.37
C ILE A 46 11.66 6.87 1.23
N PHE A 47 11.46 6.97 2.54
CA PHE A 47 11.80 5.95 3.51
C PHE A 47 10.74 4.86 3.54
N PHE A 48 11.17 3.62 3.30
CA PHE A 48 10.36 2.42 3.49
C PHE A 48 10.74 1.77 4.82
N ASN A 49 9.76 1.62 5.71
CA ASN A 49 9.99 0.96 7.00
C ASN A 49 10.09 -0.57 6.78
N MET A 50 11.31 -1.09 6.91
CA MET A 50 11.63 -2.51 6.72
C MET A 50 11.59 -3.32 8.02
N ASN A 51 11.04 -2.77 9.11
CA ASN A 51 10.90 -3.52 10.35
C ASN A 51 10.02 -4.75 10.13
N ASN A 52 10.52 -5.90 10.56
CA ASN A 52 9.81 -7.17 10.57
C ASN A 52 9.39 -7.60 11.98
N ILE A 53 9.74 -6.85 13.02
CA ILE A 53 9.27 -7.10 14.39
C ILE A 53 7.98 -6.30 14.62
N VAL A 54 6.89 -7.00 14.89
CA VAL A 54 5.57 -6.42 15.13
C VAL A 54 5.05 -6.79 16.51
N ARG A 55 4.26 -5.89 17.12
CA ARG A 55 3.52 -6.20 18.34
C ARG A 55 2.12 -6.67 17.98
N VAL A 56 1.80 -7.92 18.32
CA VAL A 56 0.50 -8.53 18.07
C VAL A 56 -0.23 -8.80 19.38
N LEU A 57 -1.55 -8.81 19.34
CA LEU A 57 -2.38 -9.12 20.50
C LEU A 57 -2.14 -10.58 20.91
N ASN A 58 -1.76 -10.80 22.16
CA ASN A 58 -1.68 -12.13 22.74
C ASN A 58 -3.09 -12.57 23.19
N LYS A 59 -3.69 -13.51 22.48
CA LYS A 59 -5.05 -14.02 22.79
C LYS A 59 -5.09 -14.86 24.08
N GLU A 60 -3.95 -15.32 24.56
CA GLU A 60 -3.81 -16.13 25.77
C GLU A 60 -3.37 -15.29 26.98
N ALA A 61 -3.26 -13.96 26.83
CA ALA A 61 -2.87 -13.07 27.91
C ALA A 61 -3.89 -13.10 29.06
N VAL A 62 -3.41 -13.42 30.26
CA VAL A 62 -4.22 -13.42 31.50
C VAL A 62 -4.20 -12.03 32.17
N GLY A 63 -3.13 -11.26 31.97
CA GLY A 63 -2.94 -9.92 32.56
C GLY A 63 -2.77 -8.80 31.53
N GLU A 64 -2.91 -7.55 31.99
CA GLU A 64 -2.74 -6.36 31.14
C GLU A 64 -1.32 -6.22 30.55
N ASP A 65 -0.31 -6.70 31.26
CA ASP A 65 1.10 -6.58 30.88
C ASP A 65 1.49 -7.53 29.74
N ASP A 66 0.80 -8.67 29.62
CA ASP A 66 1.06 -9.70 28.60
C ASP A 66 0.19 -9.55 27.34
N ARG A 67 -0.63 -8.49 27.27
CA ARG A 67 -1.60 -8.27 26.18
C ARG A 67 -0.97 -8.22 24.79
N PHE A 68 0.33 -7.94 24.69
CA PHE A 68 1.02 -7.87 23.41
C PHE A 68 2.34 -8.63 23.45
N THR A 69 2.53 -9.51 22.48
CA THR A 69 3.82 -10.16 22.25
C THR A 69 4.49 -9.60 20.99
N SER A 70 5.82 -9.64 20.96
CA SER A 70 6.58 -9.26 19.76
C SER A 70 6.81 -10.50 18.91
N VAL A 71 6.38 -10.44 17.65
CA VAL A 71 6.57 -11.51 16.67
C VAL A 71 7.53 -11.00 15.60
N GLN A 72 8.52 -11.81 15.26
CA GLN A 72 9.39 -11.56 14.12
C GLN A 72 8.79 -12.21 12.89
N LEU A 73 8.54 -11.39 11.87
CA LEU A 73 8.04 -11.80 10.57
C LEU A 73 9.20 -12.20 9.65
N SER A 74 8.93 -13.09 8.71
CA SER A 74 9.86 -13.50 7.64
C SER A 74 10.17 -12.35 6.66
N LYS A 75 9.22 -11.42 6.49
CA LYS A 75 9.30 -10.23 5.62
C LYS A 75 8.91 -8.98 6.38
N CYS A 76 9.24 -7.79 5.87
CA CYS A 76 8.87 -6.56 6.55
C CYS A 76 7.34 -6.37 6.62
N GLU A 77 6.85 -5.78 7.73
CA GLU A 77 5.41 -5.56 7.93
C GLU A 77 4.80 -4.75 6.79
N ARG A 78 5.55 -3.78 6.27
CA ARG A 78 5.07 -2.92 5.19
C ARG A 78 4.80 -3.69 3.91
N PHE A 79 5.59 -4.72 3.61
CA PHE A 79 5.33 -5.60 2.47
C PHE A 79 4.03 -6.38 2.66
N TYR A 80 3.86 -7.02 3.83
CA TYR A 80 2.60 -7.69 4.16
C TYR A 80 1.39 -6.75 4.10
N HIS A 81 1.54 -5.52 4.57
CA HIS A 81 0.49 -4.52 4.52
C HIS A 81 0.01 -4.21 3.09
N ILE A 82 0.94 -4.06 2.13
CA ILE A 82 0.57 -3.69 0.74
C ILE A 82 0.04 -4.87 -0.07
N ILE A 83 0.46 -6.10 0.22
CA ILE A 83 0.02 -7.30 -0.54
C ILE A 83 -1.20 -7.99 0.08
N SER A 84 -1.76 -7.42 1.14
CA SER A 84 -2.88 -8.01 1.86
C SER A 84 -4.08 -7.09 1.90
N ILE A 85 -5.18 -7.70 2.34
CA ILE A 85 -6.46 -7.07 2.57
C ILE A 85 -6.76 -7.10 4.07
N ASP A 86 -7.44 -6.08 4.59
CA ASP A 86 -8.03 -6.13 5.93
C ASP A 86 -9.55 -6.36 5.91
N LYS A 87 -10.09 -6.85 7.04
CA LYS A 87 -11.51 -7.26 7.21
C LYS A 87 -12.54 -6.16 6.84
N LYS A 88 -12.15 -4.88 6.82
CA LYS A 88 -13.08 -3.77 6.60
C LYS A 88 -13.21 -3.37 5.13
N GLU A 89 -12.32 -3.87 4.28
CA GLU A 89 -12.18 -3.35 2.93
C GLU A 89 -13.11 -4.03 1.92
N TYR A 90 -13.49 -5.31 2.06
CA TYR A 90 -14.20 -6.03 0.97
C TYR A 90 -15.34 -6.92 1.45
N SER A 91 -16.57 -6.49 1.20
CA SER A 91 -17.77 -7.29 1.48
C SER A 91 -18.66 -7.54 0.25
N GLN A 92 -18.36 -6.93 -0.91
CA GLN A 92 -19.32 -6.92 -2.03
C GLN A 92 -18.71 -6.99 -3.44
N VAL A 93 -17.42 -6.69 -3.65
CA VAL A 93 -16.82 -6.66 -5.00
C VAL A 93 -15.39 -7.17 -4.95
N PHE A 94 -15.11 -8.21 -5.75
CA PHE A 94 -13.76 -8.73 -5.98
C PHE A 94 -13.14 -8.03 -7.19
N PRO A 95 -12.04 -7.27 -7.02
CA PRO A 95 -11.40 -6.58 -8.13
C PRO A 95 -10.75 -7.56 -9.12
N CYS A 96 -10.46 -8.76 -8.64
CA CYS A 96 -9.80 -9.82 -9.37
C CYS A 96 -10.75 -10.70 -10.18
N TYR A 97 -12.07 -10.53 -10.10
CA TYR A 97 -13.06 -11.50 -10.63
C TYR A 97 -12.80 -11.93 -12.10
N ASN A 98 -12.29 -11.02 -12.94
CA ASN A 98 -11.95 -11.29 -14.35
C ASN A 98 -10.44 -11.37 -14.59
N THR A 99 -9.68 -11.85 -13.61
CA THR A 99 -8.21 -11.96 -13.67
C THR A 99 -7.77 -13.33 -13.16
N PRO A 100 -6.66 -13.90 -13.66
CA PRO A 100 -6.20 -15.23 -13.25
C PRO A 100 -6.07 -15.41 -11.73
N GLU A 101 -5.77 -14.34 -11.00
CA GLU A 101 -5.66 -14.31 -9.54
C GLU A 101 -6.94 -14.75 -8.81
N TYR A 102 -8.11 -14.65 -9.45
CA TYR A 102 -9.37 -15.07 -8.84
C TYR A 102 -9.54 -16.60 -8.87
N GLU A 103 -9.10 -17.26 -9.94
CA GLU A 103 -9.23 -18.70 -10.11
C GLU A 103 -8.41 -19.48 -9.08
N THR A 104 -7.29 -18.90 -8.62
CA THR A 104 -6.39 -19.49 -7.62
C THR A 104 -6.60 -18.97 -6.20
N CYS A 105 -7.64 -18.15 -5.97
CA CYS A 105 -7.87 -17.50 -4.67
C CYS A 105 -8.67 -18.39 -3.72
N GLU A 106 -7.98 -19.09 -2.81
CA GLU A 106 -8.64 -19.97 -1.83
C GLU A 106 -9.21 -19.22 -0.62
N VAL A 107 -8.76 -17.97 -0.40
CA VAL A 107 -9.08 -17.20 0.80
C VAL A 107 -10.24 -16.22 0.62
N GLU A 108 -10.64 -15.92 -0.61
CA GLU A 108 -11.83 -15.10 -0.94
C GLU A 108 -11.90 -13.75 -0.20
N CYS A 109 -10.73 -13.14 0.08
CA CYS A 109 -10.61 -11.92 0.90
C CYS A 109 -11.15 -12.06 2.34
N GLU A 110 -11.31 -13.28 2.85
CA GLU A 110 -11.78 -13.55 4.19
C GLU A 110 -10.61 -13.73 5.16
N THR A 111 -10.48 -12.82 6.14
CA THR A 111 -9.37 -12.89 7.12
C THR A 111 -9.41 -14.13 8.03
N VAL A 112 -10.53 -14.86 8.06
CA VAL A 112 -10.63 -16.14 8.78
C VAL A 112 -9.95 -17.28 8.03
N LYS A 113 -9.78 -17.15 6.71
CA LYS A 113 -9.07 -18.11 5.84
C LYS A 113 -7.58 -17.78 5.67
N ALA A 114 -7.12 -16.68 6.26
CA ALA A 114 -5.74 -16.22 6.16
C ALA A 114 -4.74 -17.26 6.68
N ARG A 115 -3.60 -17.37 5.98
CA ARG A 115 -2.56 -18.35 6.30
C ARG A 115 -1.32 -17.68 6.89
N GLY A 116 -0.57 -18.46 7.68
CA GLY A 116 0.72 -18.06 8.23
C GLY A 116 0.74 -16.68 8.87
N GLU A 117 1.69 -15.85 8.46
CA GLU A 117 1.94 -14.53 9.05
C GLU A 117 0.81 -13.52 8.82
N PHE A 118 -0.02 -13.69 7.79
CA PHE A 118 -1.18 -12.83 7.55
C PHE A 118 -2.22 -12.97 8.67
N ALA A 119 -2.41 -14.18 9.20
CA ALA A 119 -3.33 -14.44 10.30
C ALA A 119 -2.91 -13.67 11.57
N TYR A 120 -1.62 -13.64 11.91
CA TYR A 120 -1.09 -12.87 13.03
C TYR A 120 -1.34 -11.36 12.87
N LEU A 121 -1.31 -10.88 11.63
CA LEU A 121 -1.53 -9.49 11.28
C LEU A 121 -3.01 -9.12 11.11
N SER A 122 -3.95 -10.07 11.32
CA SER A 122 -5.39 -9.90 11.07
C SER A 122 -5.68 -9.41 9.65
N ARG A 123 -4.94 -9.97 8.70
CA ARG A 123 -4.94 -9.66 7.27
C ARG A 123 -5.10 -10.93 6.48
N VAL A 124 -5.35 -10.81 5.18
CA VAL A 124 -5.40 -11.94 4.25
C VAL A 124 -4.59 -11.62 3.01
N GLU A 125 -3.80 -12.58 2.55
CA GLU A 125 -2.99 -12.52 1.34
C GLU A 125 -3.85 -12.19 0.10
N CYS A 126 -3.28 -11.42 -0.84
CA CYS A 126 -3.99 -11.03 -2.05
C CYS A 126 -3.03 -10.95 -3.26
N LEU A 127 -3.05 -11.98 -4.10
CA LEU A 127 -2.24 -12.03 -5.34
C LEU A 127 -2.53 -10.86 -6.28
N TYR A 128 -3.78 -10.40 -6.33
CA TYR A 128 -4.16 -9.21 -7.12
C TYR A 128 -3.40 -7.94 -6.69
N ARG A 129 -3.18 -7.75 -5.37
CA ARG A 129 -2.36 -6.65 -4.87
C ARG A 129 -0.87 -6.92 -5.12
N LEU A 130 -0.41 -8.14 -4.86
CA LEU A 130 0.98 -8.57 -5.07
C LEU A 130 1.45 -8.29 -6.49
N TYR A 131 0.71 -8.72 -7.51
CA TYR A 131 1.08 -8.56 -8.92
C TYR A 131 1.07 -7.12 -9.42
N ARG A 132 0.64 -6.17 -8.58
CA ARG A 132 0.56 -4.73 -8.87
C ARG A 132 1.44 -3.89 -7.95
N ILE A 133 2.34 -4.49 -7.16
CA ILE A 133 3.26 -3.72 -6.28
C ILE A 133 4.27 -2.89 -7.07
N HIS A 134 4.67 -3.32 -8.27
CA HIS A 134 5.61 -2.57 -9.12
C HIS A 134 5.04 -1.19 -9.51
N ARG A 135 3.70 -1.07 -9.60
CA ARG A 135 3.00 0.17 -9.96
C ARG A 135 3.22 1.30 -8.96
N ILE A 136 3.67 1.02 -7.75
CA ILE A 136 4.00 2.08 -6.78
C ILE A 136 5.08 3.00 -7.35
N SER A 137 6.15 2.45 -7.94
CA SER A 137 7.22 3.24 -8.54
C SER A 137 6.71 4.02 -9.76
N GLU A 138 5.93 3.38 -10.63
CA GLU A 138 5.34 4.01 -11.83
C GLU A 138 4.43 5.19 -11.47
N VAL A 139 3.57 5.04 -10.45
CA VAL A 139 2.70 6.14 -9.99
C VAL A 139 3.52 7.31 -9.45
N ILE A 140 4.60 7.04 -8.72
CA ILE A 140 5.50 8.09 -8.22
C ILE A 140 6.23 8.78 -9.37
N GLU A 141 6.69 8.04 -10.38
CA GLU A 141 7.34 8.59 -11.58
C GLU A 141 6.40 9.49 -12.38
N LEU A 142 5.18 9.03 -12.64
CA LEU A 142 4.14 9.83 -13.30
C LEU A 142 3.81 11.09 -12.49
N ALA A 143 3.78 10.99 -11.16
CA ALA A 143 3.56 12.15 -10.30
C ALA A 143 4.71 13.15 -10.33
N ASN A 144 5.95 12.69 -10.52
CA ASN A 144 7.11 13.57 -10.63
C ASN A 144 7.04 14.47 -11.87
N ILE A 145 6.52 13.93 -12.98
CA ILE A 145 6.36 14.64 -14.25
C ILE A 145 5.00 15.35 -14.39
N ASP A 146 4.19 15.38 -13.33
CA ASP A 146 2.86 16.00 -13.31
C ASP A 146 1.94 15.49 -14.43
N ASP A 147 1.91 14.17 -14.60
CA ASP A 147 1.06 13.50 -15.58
C ASP A 147 -0.42 13.88 -15.41
N GLU A 148 -1.14 14.07 -16.52
CA GLU A 148 -2.54 14.51 -16.51
C GLU A 148 -3.50 13.53 -15.80
N HIS A 149 -3.11 12.26 -15.67
CA HIS A 149 -3.89 11.23 -14.99
C HIS A 149 -3.54 11.11 -13.50
N ILE A 150 -2.67 11.99 -12.98
CA ILE A 150 -2.27 12.02 -11.58
C ILE A 150 -3.01 13.13 -10.83
N GLU A 151 -3.75 12.75 -9.80
CA GLU A 151 -4.27 13.65 -8.77
C GLU A 151 -3.39 13.58 -7.52
N GLN A 152 -2.95 14.74 -7.02
CA GLN A 152 -2.11 14.85 -5.83
C GLN A 152 -2.73 15.83 -4.83
N TRP A 153 -2.85 15.43 -3.57
CA TRP A 153 -3.30 16.31 -2.50
C TRP A 153 -2.65 16.02 -1.16
N VAL A 154 -2.72 17.00 -0.27
CA VAL A 154 -2.23 16.91 1.10
C VAL A 154 -3.39 16.98 2.08
N GLU A 155 -3.41 16.05 3.03
CA GLU A 155 -4.29 16.08 4.20
C GLU A 155 -3.45 16.27 5.46
N GLU A 156 -3.90 17.19 6.32
CA GLU A 156 -3.35 17.34 7.66
C GLU A 156 -4.22 16.57 8.65
N GLU A 157 -3.60 15.67 9.40
CA GLU A 157 -4.24 14.89 10.46
C GLU A 157 -3.44 15.01 11.76
N LEU A 158 -4.07 14.68 12.89
CA LEU A 158 -3.40 14.58 14.16
C LEU A 158 -2.98 13.13 14.42
N ASP A 159 -1.72 12.91 14.79
CA ASP A 159 -1.30 11.59 15.25
C ASP A 159 -1.84 11.28 16.67
N LYS A 160 -1.55 10.08 17.18
CA LYS A 160 -1.93 9.65 18.54
C LYS A 160 -1.41 10.58 19.66
N ARG A 161 -0.36 11.37 19.37
CA ARG A 161 0.25 12.34 20.29
C ARG A 161 -0.22 13.78 20.01
N ARG A 162 -1.25 13.96 19.18
CA ARG A 162 -1.81 15.26 18.74
C ARG A 162 -0.84 16.14 17.96
N ASN A 163 0.19 15.56 17.35
CA ASN A 163 1.06 16.29 16.43
C ASN A 163 0.43 16.35 15.05
N LYS A 164 0.55 17.49 14.38
CA LYS A 164 0.15 17.63 12.97
C LYS A 164 1.05 16.76 12.09
N VAL A 165 0.40 15.95 11.28
CA VAL A 165 1.01 15.07 10.29
C VAL A 165 0.44 15.42 8.93
N LYS A 166 1.31 15.55 7.93
CA LYS A 166 0.90 15.74 6.54
C LYS A 166 1.00 14.42 5.80
N LYS A 167 -0.12 13.93 5.29
CA LYS A 167 -0.18 12.83 4.34
C LYS A 167 -0.31 13.37 2.93
N VAL A 168 0.53 12.88 2.03
CA VAL A 168 0.46 13.14 0.60
C VAL A 168 -0.18 11.93 -0.06
N TYR A 169 -1.26 12.17 -0.79
CA TYR A 169 -1.95 11.18 -1.58
C TYR A 169 -1.60 11.41 -3.04
N ILE A 170 -1.20 10.36 -3.73
CA ILE A 170 -0.82 10.36 -5.15
C ILE A 170 -1.68 9.29 -5.82
N ARG A 171 -2.61 9.71 -6.66
CA ARG A 171 -3.59 8.81 -7.28
C ARG A 171 -3.48 8.87 -8.78
N TYR A 172 -3.24 7.73 -9.41
CA TYR A 172 -3.38 7.56 -10.85
C TYR A 172 -4.80 7.12 -11.19
N THR A 173 -5.40 7.69 -12.25
CA THR A 173 -6.70 7.24 -12.75
C THR A 173 -6.76 7.31 -14.28
N TYR A 174 -6.89 6.15 -14.91
CA TYR A 174 -7.11 6.02 -16.35
C TYR A 174 -7.96 4.79 -16.68
N GLY A 175 -9.14 5.01 -17.29
CA GLY A 175 -10.07 3.91 -17.59
C GLY A 175 -10.43 3.12 -16.33
N ASN A 176 -10.05 1.84 -16.30
CA ASN A 176 -10.26 0.95 -15.15
C ASN A 176 -9.07 0.93 -14.17
N ASP A 177 -7.91 1.44 -14.57
CA ASP A 177 -6.75 1.55 -13.68
C ASP A 177 -6.92 2.73 -12.74
N ASP A 178 -6.92 2.43 -11.44
CA ASP A 178 -7.05 3.39 -10.37
C ASP A 178 -6.17 2.89 -9.23
N TYR A 179 -5.11 3.65 -8.93
CA TYR A 179 -4.07 3.21 -8.01
C TYR A 179 -3.64 4.37 -7.13
N LEU A 180 -3.55 4.12 -5.82
CA LEU A 180 -3.26 5.13 -4.82
C LEU A 180 -1.95 4.79 -4.13
N VAL A 181 -1.09 5.79 -3.97
CA VAL A 181 0.10 5.78 -3.12
C VAL A 181 -0.08 6.85 -2.04
N ILE A 182 0.19 6.48 -0.78
CA ILE A 182 0.10 7.39 0.36
C ILE A 182 1.48 7.49 1.02
N LEU A 183 1.96 8.72 1.11
CA LEU A 183 3.20 9.08 1.79
C LEU A 183 2.91 9.97 3.00
N LYS A 184 3.81 9.98 3.96
CA LYS A 184 3.78 10.88 5.11
C LYS A 184 5.00 11.79 5.09
N GLU A 185 4.79 13.10 5.13
CA GLU A 185 5.88 14.06 5.23
C GLU A 185 6.57 13.94 6.59
N LYS A 186 7.90 13.93 6.57
CA LYS A 186 8.76 13.96 7.74
C LYS A 186 9.81 15.04 7.56
N LYS A 187 10.24 15.62 8.67
CA LYS A 187 11.35 16.57 8.71
C LYS A 187 12.53 15.93 9.41
N GLN A 188 13.71 16.05 8.83
CA GLN A 188 14.98 15.76 9.48
C GLN A 188 15.32 16.88 10.48
N ARG A 189 16.33 16.63 11.32
CA ARG A 189 16.80 17.60 12.33
C ARG A 189 17.33 18.90 11.72
N ASP A 190 17.89 18.81 10.51
CA ASP A 190 18.41 19.94 9.73
C ASP A 190 17.32 20.72 8.97
N GLY A 191 16.05 20.32 9.10
CA GLY A 191 14.91 20.93 8.40
C GLY A 191 14.59 20.33 7.03
N ASN A 192 15.42 19.41 6.51
CA ASN A 192 15.17 18.78 5.22
C ASN A 192 13.94 17.86 5.27
N VAL A 193 13.12 17.93 4.23
CA VAL A 193 11.90 17.12 4.11
C VAL A 193 12.21 15.80 3.39
N PHE A 194 11.74 14.70 3.98
CA PHE A 194 11.67 13.38 3.33
C PHE A 194 10.27 12.81 3.52
N TYR A 195 9.97 11.72 2.82
CA TYR A 195 8.69 11.04 2.93
C TYR A 195 8.86 9.68 3.59
N GLU A 196 7.91 9.27 4.43
CA GLU A 196 7.76 7.90 4.91
C GLU A 196 6.64 7.24 4.10
N PHE A 197 6.91 6.09 3.49
CA PHE A 197 5.90 5.33 2.77
C PHE A 197 4.88 4.73 3.76
N ILE A 198 3.59 4.98 3.53
CA ILE A 198 2.51 4.48 4.36
C ILE A 198 1.88 3.25 3.73
N THR A 199 1.35 3.39 2.52
CA THR A 199 0.65 2.29 1.84
C THR A 199 0.47 2.60 0.36
N ALA A 200 0.14 1.57 -0.41
CA ALA A 200 -0.31 1.71 -1.77
C ALA A 200 -1.18 0.53 -2.19
N PHE A 201 -2.19 0.78 -3.01
CA PHE A 201 -3.12 -0.25 -3.46
C PHE A 201 -3.97 0.21 -4.66
N PRO A 202 -4.47 -0.74 -5.47
CA PRO A 202 -5.52 -0.48 -6.44
C PRO A 202 -6.83 -0.05 -5.76
N VAL A 203 -7.45 1.03 -6.24
CA VAL A 203 -8.74 1.52 -5.75
C VAL A 203 -9.86 1.02 -6.65
N PHE A 204 -10.79 0.25 -6.10
CA PHE A 204 -11.88 -0.32 -6.91
C PHE A 204 -13.27 -0.12 -6.31
N LEU A 205 -13.39 0.02 -4.99
CA LEU A 205 -14.68 0.29 -4.37
C LEU A 205 -15.20 1.67 -4.80
N LYS A 206 -16.42 1.71 -5.35
CA LYS A 206 -17.08 2.95 -5.78
C LYS A 206 -17.08 4.01 -4.67
N ARG A 207 -17.33 3.61 -3.42
CA ARG A 207 -17.30 4.50 -2.25
C ARG A 207 -15.93 5.16 -2.05
N ASN A 208 -14.83 4.39 -2.16
CA ASN A 208 -13.47 4.91 -2.00
C ASN A 208 -13.12 5.83 -3.17
N LYS A 209 -13.49 5.43 -4.41
CA LYS A 209 -13.27 6.27 -5.60
C LYS A 209 -13.92 7.65 -5.46
N GLN A 210 -15.14 7.68 -4.93
CA GLN A 210 -15.89 8.90 -4.66
C GLN A 210 -15.23 9.72 -3.54
N GLN A 211 -14.91 9.08 -2.41
CA GLN A 211 -14.23 9.73 -1.29
C GLN A 211 -12.94 10.43 -1.71
N TYR A 212 -12.06 9.76 -2.45
CA TYR A 212 -10.79 10.37 -2.90
C TYR A 212 -11.01 11.49 -3.91
N ARG A 213 -12.01 11.36 -4.80
CA ARG A 213 -12.37 12.42 -5.75
C ARG A 213 -12.83 13.68 -5.02
N ASP A 214 -13.67 13.51 -4.00
CA ASP A 214 -14.18 14.64 -3.22
C ASP A 214 -13.08 15.27 -2.37
N ALA A 215 -12.21 14.46 -1.74
CA ALA A 215 -11.03 14.94 -1.01
C ALA A 215 -10.11 15.79 -1.90
N TYR A 216 -9.80 15.33 -3.12
CA TYR A 216 -8.99 16.10 -4.08
C TYR A 216 -9.68 17.40 -4.53
N ARG A 217 -11.00 17.36 -4.79
CA ARG A 217 -11.78 18.56 -5.14
C ARG A 217 -11.76 19.60 -4.02
N GLU A 218 -11.96 19.17 -2.78
CA GLU A 218 -11.88 20.05 -1.61
C GLU A 218 -10.48 20.63 -1.43
N TYR A 219 -9.43 19.82 -1.61
CA TYR A 219 -8.06 20.32 -1.61
C TYR A 219 -7.85 21.40 -2.68
N LYS A 220 -8.31 21.19 -3.92
CA LYS A 220 -8.23 22.19 -5.00
C LYS A 220 -8.96 23.49 -4.66
N LYS A 221 -10.11 23.42 -3.96
CA LYS A 221 -10.83 24.63 -3.51
C LYS A 221 -10.02 25.40 -2.45
N ARG A 222 -9.31 24.70 -1.55
CA ARG A 222 -8.50 25.33 -0.50
C ARG A 222 -7.27 26.06 -1.05
N ILE A 223 -6.60 25.53 -2.06
CA ILE A 223 -5.38 26.13 -2.63
C ILE A 223 -5.64 27.26 -3.63
N LYS A 224 -6.89 27.38 -4.13
CA LYS A 224 -7.31 28.47 -5.02
C LYS A 224 -7.82 29.70 -4.28
N LYS A 225 -8.02 29.59 -2.96
CA LYS A 225 -8.29 30.72 -2.06
C LYS A 225 -6.96 31.30 -1.58
#